data_AF-A0A7Y0DDM9-F1
#
_entry.id   AF-A0A7Y0DDM9-F1
#
_cell.length_a   1.000
_cell.length_b   1.000
_cell.length_c   1.000
_cell.angle_alpha   90.00
_cell.angle_beta   90.00
_cell.angle_gamma   90.00
#
_symmetry.space_group_name_H-M   'P 1'
#
loop_
_entity.id
_entity.type
_entity.pdbx_description
1 polymer ?
#
loop_
_entity_poly.entity_id
_entity_poly.type
_entity_poly.pdbx_seq_one_letter_code
_entity_poly.pdbx_strand_id
1 'polypeptide(L)'
;NLYADRFRWGPFGTVVAHISFVIILVGFFLSATTGFKNTQLVVPVGSTVQIGNGTGLSVKAMSFNDAYYPDGSPSDYASDLILYKNGAQVDRQTIRVNHPMKRDGVSFFQSFFGEAAAMKVTDAAGKTLYADAAALQWQSDDGKHSIGKFDIKSKGLSVYVIDVASGEVDPNIKAGQIQLEIDQDGKDAPIATQVVDQGKTTTIAGLSYTFERTRQYTGLIVTRDPGAPLVWVGSALLVLGLYMVFFFPHRRVWVRIRKTSGGSEILCASTMKRDVTFKGQFHRIVTDIERAGSPSGATQEAGQNDA
;
A
#
# COMPACT_ATOMS: atom_id res chain seq x y z
N ASN A 1 19.95 -33.37 -43.96
CA ASN A 1 20.16 -32.43 -42.84
C ASN A 1 19.28 -32.88 -41.69
N LEU A 2 19.84 -33.00 -40.50
CA LEU A 2 19.13 -33.33 -39.26
C LEU A 2 19.19 -32.12 -38.34
N TYR A 3 18.17 -31.91 -37.52
CA TYR A 3 18.21 -30.93 -36.44
C TYR A 3 17.53 -31.48 -35.19
N ALA A 4 18.00 -31.02 -34.04
CA ALA A 4 17.45 -31.37 -32.73
C ALA A 4 17.26 -30.11 -31.90
N ASP A 5 16.13 -30.05 -31.20
CA ASP A 5 15.73 -28.92 -30.36
C ASP A 5 15.46 -29.37 -28.92
N ARG A 6 15.86 -28.54 -27.97
CA ARG A 6 15.51 -28.64 -26.55
C ARG A 6 15.03 -27.28 -26.06
N PHE A 7 13.98 -27.27 -25.25
CA PHE A 7 13.35 -26.04 -24.75
C PHE A 7 12.90 -25.10 -25.86
N ARG A 8 12.19 -25.64 -26.87
CA ARG A 8 11.62 -24.87 -27.98
C ARG A 8 10.75 -23.71 -27.53
N TRP A 9 10.18 -23.80 -26.33
CA TRP A 9 9.34 -22.75 -25.76
C TRP A 9 10.09 -21.66 -24.99
N GLY A 10 11.39 -21.83 -24.73
CA GLY A 10 12.23 -20.85 -24.04
C GLY A 10 12.09 -19.40 -24.53
N PRO A 11 12.04 -19.14 -25.86
CA PRO A 11 11.91 -17.79 -26.39
C PRO A 11 10.57 -17.12 -26.04
N PHE A 12 9.51 -17.89 -25.74
CA PHE A 12 8.24 -17.32 -25.28
C PHE A 12 8.36 -16.69 -23.88
N GLY A 13 9.38 -17.06 -23.09
CA GLY A 13 9.65 -16.42 -21.80
C GLY A 13 9.86 -14.90 -21.93
N THR A 14 10.52 -14.46 -23.00
CA THR A 14 10.68 -13.02 -23.30
C THR A 14 9.33 -12.37 -23.60
N VAL A 15 8.45 -13.04 -24.36
CA VAL A 15 7.10 -12.53 -24.65
C VAL A 15 6.29 -12.39 -23.35
N VAL A 16 6.33 -13.40 -22.49
CA VAL A 16 5.68 -13.37 -21.16
C VAL A 16 6.19 -12.19 -20.33
N ALA A 17 7.51 -11.96 -20.30
CA ALA A 17 8.12 -10.84 -19.58
C ALA A 17 7.69 -9.45 -20.12
N HIS A 18 7.53 -9.30 -21.44
CA HIS A 18 7.06 -8.03 -22.01
C HIS A 18 5.57 -7.81 -21.73
N ILE A 19 4.74 -8.85 -21.87
CA ILE A 19 3.31 -8.78 -21.53
C ILE A 19 3.12 -8.44 -20.05
N SER A 20 3.92 -9.02 -19.15
CA SER A 20 3.86 -8.66 -17.73
C SER A 20 4.13 -7.19 -17.47
N PHE A 21 5.09 -6.59 -18.18
CA PHE A 21 5.40 -5.18 -18.02
C PHE A 21 4.21 -4.30 -18.44
N VAL A 22 3.55 -4.63 -19.56
CA VAL A 22 2.33 -3.94 -20.00
C VAL A 22 1.21 -4.08 -18.97
N ILE A 23 0.99 -5.28 -18.41
CA ILE A 23 -0.03 -5.51 -17.38
C ILE A 23 0.25 -4.67 -16.13
N ILE A 24 1.51 -4.61 -15.67
CA ILE A 24 1.92 -3.79 -14.52
C ILE A 24 1.62 -2.31 -14.80
N LEU A 25 1.98 -1.80 -15.98
CA LEU A 25 1.71 -0.42 -16.37
C LEU A 25 0.21 -0.10 -16.40
N VAL A 26 -0.61 -1.00 -16.95
CA VAL A 26 -2.08 -0.86 -16.94
C VAL A 26 -2.61 -0.85 -15.51
N GLY A 27 -2.07 -1.71 -14.63
CA GLY A 27 -2.38 -1.71 -13.21
C GLY A 27 -2.12 -0.35 -12.56
N PHE A 28 -0.91 0.18 -12.68
CA PHE A 28 -0.58 1.51 -12.14
C PHE A 28 -1.46 2.62 -12.71
N PHE A 29 -1.73 2.60 -14.02
CA PHE A 29 -2.61 3.56 -14.67
C PHE A 29 -4.03 3.52 -14.08
N LEU A 30 -4.59 2.32 -13.88
CA LEU A 30 -5.91 2.15 -13.28
C LEU A 30 -5.95 2.66 -11.83
N SER A 31 -4.94 2.34 -11.03
CA SER A 31 -4.82 2.84 -9.65
C SER A 31 -4.70 4.36 -9.59
N ALA A 32 -3.93 4.96 -10.49
CA ALA A 32 -3.72 6.40 -10.54
C ALA A 32 -4.98 7.18 -11.01
N THR A 33 -5.78 6.59 -11.90
CA THR A 33 -6.94 7.27 -12.50
C THR A 33 -8.26 7.02 -11.75
N THR A 34 -8.38 5.89 -11.07
CA THR A 34 -9.65 5.47 -10.42
C THR A 34 -9.51 5.14 -8.94
N GLY A 35 -8.27 5.04 -8.44
CA GLY A 35 -7.99 4.86 -7.01
C GLY A 35 -7.96 6.19 -6.24
N PHE A 36 -7.88 6.08 -4.93
CA PHE A 36 -7.64 7.22 -4.05
C PHE A 36 -6.89 6.78 -2.79
N LYS A 37 -6.25 7.74 -2.12
CA LYS A 37 -5.58 7.54 -0.84
C LYS A 37 -5.78 8.77 0.03
N ASN A 38 -6.43 8.59 1.18
CA ASN A 38 -6.49 9.57 2.25
C ASN A 38 -5.63 9.06 3.40
N THR A 39 -4.58 9.79 3.76
CA THR A 39 -3.65 9.40 4.83
C THR A 39 -3.97 10.02 6.18
N GLN A 40 -4.97 10.90 6.25
CA GLN A 40 -5.26 11.74 7.41
C GLN A 40 -6.76 11.74 7.74
N LEU A 41 -7.47 10.63 7.51
CA LEU A 41 -8.87 10.56 7.89
C LEU A 41 -9.00 10.44 9.40
N VAL A 42 -9.42 11.52 10.05
CA VAL A 42 -9.69 11.51 11.49
C VAL A 42 -11.15 11.21 11.76
N VAL A 43 -11.38 10.26 12.67
CA VAL A 43 -12.70 9.79 13.07
C VAL A 43 -12.80 9.90 14.60
N PRO A 44 -13.38 11.00 15.12
CA PRO A 44 -13.65 11.14 16.55
C PRO A 44 -14.56 10.03 17.06
N VAL A 45 -14.28 9.53 18.28
CA VAL A 45 -15.08 8.48 18.89
C VAL A 45 -16.51 8.97 19.12
N GLY A 46 -17.46 8.24 18.56
CA GLY A 46 -18.89 8.56 18.56
C GLY A 46 -19.37 9.30 17.31
N SER A 47 -18.49 9.91 16.52
CA SER A 47 -18.83 10.61 15.27
C SER A 47 -18.80 9.67 14.06
N THR A 48 -19.61 9.98 13.04
CA THR A 48 -19.63 9.25 11.76
C THR A 48 -19.06 10.14 10.66
N VAL A 49 -18.02 9.68 9.99
CA VAL A 49 -17.30 10.44 8.96
C VAL A 49 -17.49 9.78 7.59
N GLN A 50 -17.81 10.57 6.58
CA GLN A 50 -17.96 10.11 5.20
C GLN A 50 -16.59 9.88 4.55
N ILE A 51 -16.44 8.78 3.82
CA ILE A 51 -15.18 8.46 3.11
C ILE A 51 -15.06 9.27 1.81
N GLY A 52 -16.20 9.69 1.23
CA GLY A 52 -16.24 10.45 0.00
C GLY A 52 -15.91 9.61 -1.24
N ASN A 53 -15.41 10.27 -2.29
CA ASN A 53 -14.97 9.64 -3.55
C ASN A 53 -16.03 8.74 -4.22
N GLY A 54 -17.32 9.08 -4.09
CA GLY A 54 -18.43 8.33 -4.68
C GLY A 54 -18.62 6.91 -4.13
N THR A 55 -17.99 6.57 -3.00
CA THR A 55 -18.04 5.22 -2.42
C THR A 55 -19.38 4.91 -1.74
N GLY A 56 -20.09 5.94 -1.30
CA GLY A 56 -21.27 5.81 -0.43
C GLY A 56 -20.93 5.26 0.96
N LEU A 57 -19.63 5.15 1.32
CA LEU A 57 -19.18 4.62 2.59
C LEU A 57 -19.04 5.72 3.63
N SER A 58 -19.41 5.41 4.87
CA SER A 58 -19.06 6.18 6.05
C SER A 58 -18.60 5.27 7.18
N VAL A 59 -17.73 5.79 8.03
CA VAL A 59 -17.14 5.06 9.15
C VAL A 59 -17.48 5.75 10.46
N LYS A 60 -17.80 4.96 11.49
CA LYS A 60 -17.99 5.44 12.85
C LYS A 60 -17.00 4.73 13.76
N ALA A 61 -16.24 5.51 14.54
CA ALA A 61 -15.40 4.98 15.60
C ALA A 61 -16.24 4.80 16.87
N MET A 62 -16.29 3.58 17.39
CA MET A 62 -17.01 3.24 18.63
C MET A 62 -16.09 3.33 19.84
N SER A 63 -14.85 2.89 19.69
CA SER A 63 -13.79 3.07 20.68
C SER A 63 -12.42 3.05 20.01
N PHE A 64 -11.44 3.61 20.71
CA PHE A 64 -10.03 3.42 20.46
C PHE A 64 -9.39 2.90 21.75
N ASN A 65 -8.54 1.90 21.62
CA ASN A 65 -7.82 1.30 22.73
C ASN A 65 -6.35 1.19 22.36
N ASP A 66 -5.50 1.71 23.21
CA ASP A 66 -4.06 1.56 23.19
C ASP A 66 -3.59 0.67 24.34
N ALA A 67 -2.57 -0.13 24.06
CA ALA A 67 -1.87 -0.94 25.05
C ALA A 67 -0.38 -0.68 24.95
N TYR A 68 0.31 -0.71 26.09
CA TYR A 68 1.74 -0.47 26.19
C TYR A 68 2.41 -1.63 26.92
N TYR A 69 3.63 -1.96 26.50
CA TYR A 69 4.51 -2.84 27.24
C TYR A 69 5.00 -2.13 28.53
N PRO A 70 5.52 -2.89 29.53
CA PRO A 70 6.03 -2.30 30.77
C PRO A 70 7.18 -1.29 30.58
N ASP A 71 7.89 -1.37 29.45
CA ASP A 71 8.95 -0.42 29.07
C ASP A 71 8.40 0.89 28.46
N GLY A 72 7.07 1.04 28.38
CA GLY A 72 6.39 2.20 27.83
C GLY A 72 6.27 2.20 26.31
N SER A 73 6.77 1.18 25.61
CA SER A 73 6.59 1.07 24.16
C SER A 73 5.17 0.59 23.80
N PRO A 74 4.55 1.12 22.73
CA PRO A 74 3.20 0.72 22.36
C PRO A 74 3.16 -0.71 21.81
N SER A 75 2.16 -1.48 22.25
CA SER A 75 1.98 -2.91 21.93
C SER A 75 0.77 -3.20 21.05
N ASP A 76 -0.35 -2.51 21.26
CA ASP A 76 -1.54 -2.63 20.42
C ASP A 76 -2.22 -1.28 20.24
N TYR A 77 -2.76 -1.08 19.05
CA TYR A 77 -3.60 0.05 18.69
C TYR A 77 -4.83 -0.50 17.98
N ALA A 78 -5.95 -0.51 18.69
CA ALA A 78 -7.18 -1.12 18.25
C ALA A 78 -8.31 -0.10 18.15
N SER A 79 -8.96 -0.03 17.00
CA SER A 79 -10.17 0.78 16.80
C SER A 79 -11.36 -0.11 16.50
N ASP A 80 -12.44 -0.04 17.30
CA ASP A 80 -13.72 -0.66 16.97
C ASP A 80 -14.48 0.26 16.01
N LEU A 81 -14.63 -0.19 14.77
CA LEU A 81 -15.22 0.60 13.69
C LEU A 81 -16.51 -0.05 13.20
N ILE A 82 -17.54 0.78 12.99
CA ILE A 82 -18.74 0.42 12.23
C ILE A 82 -18.64 1.07 10.86
N LEU A 83 -18.81 0.27 9.81
CA LEU A 83 -18.86 0.74 8.44
C LEU A 83 -20.32 0.76 7.96
N TYR A 84 -20.72 1.87 7.36
CA TYR A 84 -22.02 2.04 6.73
C TYR A 84 -21.85 2.22 5.22
N LYS A 85 -22.82 1.74 4.46
CA LYS A 85 -22.98 2.01 3.03
C LYS A 85 -24.35 2.60 2.80
N ASN A 86 -24.41 3.83 2.28
CA ASN A 86 -25.65 4.56 2.04
C ASN A 86 -26.55 4.60 3.30
N GLY A 87 -25.94 4.78 4.48
CA GLY A 87 -26.64 4.84 5.77
C GLY A 87 -26.97 3.49 6.42
N ALA A 88 -26.88 2.37 5.68
CA ALA A 88 -27.07 1.04 6.25
C ALA A 88 -25.75 0.48 6.78
N GLN A 89 -25.74 -0.07 7.99
CA GLN A 89 -24.57 -0.76 8.52
C GLN A 89 -24.25 -1.99 7.67
N VAL A 90 -23.00 -2.09 7.20
CA VAL A 90 -22.55 -3.20 6.33
C VAL A 90 -21.43 -4.03 6.97
N ASP A 91 -20.74 -3.49 7.97
CA ASP A 91 -19.66 -4.18 8.66
C ASP A 91 -19.44 -3.59 10.06
N ARG A 92 -18.85 -4.38 10.96
CA ARG A 92 -18.28 -3.91 12.21
C ARG A 92 -17.07 -4.76 12.54
N GLN A 93 -15.92 -4.13 12.70
CA GLN A 93 -14.67 -4.83 12.97
C GLN A 93 -13.76 -3.99 13.85
N THR A 94 -13.09 -4.63 14.79
CA THR A 94 -11.92 -4.07 15.45
C THR A 94 -10.72 -4.18 14.53
N ILE A 95 -10.21 -3.04 14.06
CA ILE A 95 -9.00 -2.99 13.22
C ILE A 95 -7.76 -2.73 14.06
N ARG A 96 -6.60 -3.20 13.56
CA ARG A 96 -5.27 -2.95 14.12
C ARG A 96 -4.31 -2.54 13.01
N VAL A 97 -3.10 -2.11 13.37
CA VAL A 97 -2.05 -1.67 12.42
C VAL A 97 -1.84 -2.67 11.27
N ASN A 98 -1.75 -3.97 11.57
CA ASN A 98 -1.55 -5.04 10.57
C ASN A 98 -2.83 -5.83 10.23
N HIS A 99 -3.97 -5.46 10.81
CA HIS A 99 -5.26 -6.11 10.57
C HIS A 99 -6.30 -5.09 10.09
N PRO A 100 -6.19 -4.64 8.83
CA PRO A 100 -7.11 -3.66 8.27
C PRO A 100 -8.49 -4.25 8.00
N MET A 101 -9.51 -3.39 7.99
CA MET A 101 -10.83 -3.72 7.44
C MET A 101 -10.82 -3.46 5.94
N LYS A 102 -11.46 -4.32 5.15
CA LYS A 102 -11.58 -4.15 3.69
C LYS A 102 -13.02 -4.36 3.24
N ARG A 103 -13.55 -3.42 2.47
CA ARG A 103 -14.90 -3.48 1.90
C ARG A 103 -14.98 -2.75 0.56
N ASP A 104 -15.63 -3.36 -0.43
CA ASP A 104 -15.88 -2.73 -1.74
C ASP A 104 -14.62 -2.16 -2.44
N GLY A 105 -13.48 -2.85 -2.27
CA GLY A 105 -12.18 -2.41 -2.79
C GLY A 105 -11.52 -1.27 -1.99
N VAL A 106 -12.14 -0.82 -0.90
CA VAL A 106 -11.61 0.19 0.03
C VAL A 106 -11.00 -0.52 1.24
N SER A 107 -9.80 -0.11 1.63
CA SER A 107 -9.08 -0.62 2.80
C SER A 107 -8.93 0.48 3.86
N PHE A 108 -9.15 0.13 5.11
CA PHE A 108 -9.07 1.01 6.28
C PHE A 108 -7.95 0.50 7.19
N PHE A 109 -6.87 1.25 7.29
CA PHE A 109 -5.72 0.93 8.12
C PHE A 109 -5.68 1.84 9.33
N GLN A 110 -5.48 1.27 10.52
CA GLN A 110 -5.14 2.05 11.70
C GLN A 110 -3.78 2.72 11.45
N SER A 111 -3.69 4.03 11.65
CA SER A 111 -2.45 4.77 11.38
C SER A 111 -1.98 5.63 12.54
N PHE A 112 -2.86 6.45 13.12
CA PHE A 112 -2.52 7.35 14.22
C PHE A 112 -3.75 7.57 15.10
N PHE A 113 -3.63 8.35 16.16
CA PHE A 113 -4.70 8.65 17.11
C PHE A 113 -4.38 9.96 17.83
N GLY A 114 -5.30 10.43 18.66
CA GLY A 114 -5.10 11.62 19.47
C GLY A 114 -6.39 12.07 20.14
N GLU A 115 -6.38 13.30 20.62
CA GLU A 115 -7.52 13.93 21.29
C GLU A 115 -8.23 14.92 20.37
N ALA A 116 -9.53 15.05 20.57
CA ALA A 116 -10.39 15.98 19.86
C ALA A 116 -11.32 16.69 20.85
N ALA A 117 -11.51 17.98 20.67
CA ALA A 117 -12.47 18.77 21.44
C ALA A 117 -13.85 18.66 20.79
N ALA A 118 -14.82 18.04 21.48
CA ALA A 118 -16.21 18.05 21.02
C ALA A 118 -16.80 19.45 21.20
N MET A 119 -17.13 20.09 20.09
CA MET A 119 -17.61 21.47 20.04
C MET A 119 -19.00 21.54 19.45
N LYS A 120 -19.85 22.36 20.06
CA LYS A 120 -21.14 22.76 19.53
C LYS A 120 -21.16 24.27 19.36
N VAL A 121 -21.54 24.73 18.16
CA VAL A 121 -21.69 26.15 17.85
C VAL A 121 -23.09 26.39 17.31
N THR A 122 -23.76 27.39 17.87
CA THR A 122 -25.11 27.81 17.47
C THR A 122 -25.14 29.30 17.19
N ASP A 123 -26.03 29.72 16.29
CA ASP A 123 -26.33 31.15 16.13
C ASP A 123 -27.26 31.67 17.24
N ALA A 124 -27.52 32.99 17.25
CA ALA A 124 -28.39 33.63 18.22
C ALA A 124 -29.84 33.10 18.22
N ALA A 125 -30.28 32.44 17.14
CA ALA A 125 -31.60 31.80 17.05
C ALA A 125 -31.57 30.33 17.52
N GLY A 126 -30.41 29.83 17.98
CA GLY A 126 -30.22 28.45 18.43
C GLY A 126 -29.98 27.45 17.28
N LYS A 127 -29.87 27.90 16.03
CA LYS A 127 -29.58 27.00 14.90
C LYS A 127 -28.14 26.51 15.01
N THR A 128 -27.95 25.20 14.95
CA THR A 128 -26.63 24.58 14.97
C THR A 128 -25.86 24.91 13.68
N LEU A 129 -24.69 25.52 13.85
CA LEU A 129 -23.73 25.83 12.78
C LEU A 129 -22.62 24.79 12.72
N TYR A 130 -22.28 24.19 13.88
CA TYR A 130 -21.27 23.13 14.01
C TYR A 130 -21.63 22.25 15.21
N ALA A 131 -21.47 20.94 15.09
CA ALA A 131 -21.67 19.97 16.18
C ALA A 131 -20.86 18.70 15.90
N ASP A 132 -19.54 18.80 16.04
CA ASP A 132 -18.60 17.69 15.84
C ASP A 132 -17.35 17.89 16.71
N ALA A 133 -16.33 17.04 16.57
CA ALA A 133 -15.08 17.19 17.30
C ALA A 133 -13.95 17.77 16.45
N ALA A 134 -13.31 18.81 16.96
CA ALA A 134 -12.10 19.38 16.39
C ALA A 134 -10.89 18.58 16.88
N ALA A 135 -10.25 17.84 15.98
CA ALA A 135 -9.06 17.04 16.30
C ALA A 135 -7.85 17.94 16.58
N LEU A 136 -7.21 17.72 17.72
CA LEU A 136 -6.04 18.47 18.20
C LEU A 136 -4.76 17.89 17.59
N GLN A 137 -4.60 18.08 16.28
CA GLN A 137 -3.58 17.39 15.47
C GLN A 137 -2.25 18.15 15.39
N TRP A 138 -2.26 19.44 15.70
CA TRP A 138 -1.07 20.28 15.63
C TRP A 138 -0.56 20.59 17.02
N GLN A 139 0.71 20.95 17.10
CA GLN A 139 1.35 21.37 18.33
C GLN A 139 1.88 22.78 18.15
N SER A 140 1.82 23.61 19.19
CA SER A 140 2.48 24.91 19.19
C SER A 140 4.00 24.77 19.06
N ASP A 141 4.67 25.81 18.58
CA ASP A 141 6.13 25.81 18.36
C ASP A 141 6.94 25.53 19.64
N ASP A 142 6.40 25.94 20.80
CA ASP A 142 7.00 25.68 22.12
C ASP A 142 6.64 24.30 22.69
N GLY A 143 5.82 23.52 21.99
CA GLY A 143 5.39 22.19 22.39
C GLY A 143 4.27 22.17 23.44
N LYS A 144 3.81 23.32 23.95
CA LYS A 144 2.96 23.39 25.15
C LYS A 144 1.47 23.27 24.90
N HIS A 145 1.02 23.47 23.67
CA HIS A 145 -0.39 23.42 23.32
C HIS A 145 -0.66 22.44 22.19
N SER A 146 -1.76 21.70 22.31
CA SER A 146 -2.34 20.93 21.22
C SER A 146 -3.42 21.75 20.54
N ILE A 147 -3.34 21.88 19.23
CA ILE A 147 -4.16 22.80 18.44
C ILE A 147 -5.01 21.97 17.46
N GLY A 148 -6.31 22.23 17.46
CA GLY A 148 -7.26 21.79 16.46
C GLY A 148 -7.87 22.98 15.74
N LYS A 149 -8.55 22.71 14.62
CA LYS A 149 -9.23 23.74 13.83
C LYS A 149 -10.52 23.18 13.26
N PHE A 150 -11.56 24.00 13.23
CA PHE A 150 -12.75 23.76 12.41
C PHE A 150 -13.27 25.06 11.81
N ASP A 151 -13.98 24.95 10.68
CA ASP A 151 -14.48 26.11 9.94
C ASP A 151 -16.01 26.20 10.05
N ILE A 152 -16.50 27.42 10.28
CA ILE A 152 -17.92 27.76 10.16
C ILE A 152 -18.11 28.49 8.83
N LYS A 153 -18.13 27.73 7.73
CA LYS A 153 -18.15 28.26 6.36
C LYS A 153 -19.28 29.25 6.09
N SER A 154 -20.45 29.06 6.72
CA SER A 154 -21.61 29.96 6.57
C SER A 154 -21.39 31.36 7.15
N LYS A 155 -20.34 31.55 7.96
CA LYS A 155 -19.96 32.81 8.60
C LYS A 155 -18.56 33.28 8.17
N GLY A 156 -17.85 32.50 7.36
CA GLY A 156 -16.45 32.79 6.98
C GLY A 156 -15.52 32.85 8.21
N LEU A 157 -15.75 31.94 9.17
CA LEU A 157 -14.96 31.88 10.41
C LEU A 157 -14.12 30.61 10.45
N SER A 158 -12.88 30.76 10.87
CA SER A 158 -11.97 29.70 11.27
C SER A 158 -11.87 29.71 12.81
N VAL A 159 -12.07 28.58 13.46
CA VAL A 159 -11.99 28.48 14.92
C VAL A 159 -10.86 27.53 15.27
N TYR A 160 -9.83 28.06 15.91
CA TYR A 160 -8.75 27.27 16.50
C TYR A 160 -9.15 26.89 17.92
N VAL A 161 -8.95 25.62 18.24
CA VAL A 161 -9.17 25.05 19.56
C VAL A 161 -7.81 24.71 20.13
N ILE A 162 -7.45 25.34 21.23
CA ILE A 162 -6.14 25.24 21.84
C ILE A 162 -6.34 24.60 23.22
N ASP A 163 -5.75 23.43 23.41
CA ASP A 163 -5.72 22.71 24.68
C ASP A 163 -4.27 22.60 25.17
N VAL A 164 -4.08 22.34 26.46
CA VAL A 164 -2.74 22.11 27.03
C VAL A 164 -2.23 20.75 26.56
N ALA A 165 -0.99 20.70 26.08
CA ALA A 165 -0.36 19.44 25.68
C ALA A 165 -0.21 18.49 26.88
N SER A 166 -0.30 17.18 26.61
CA SER A 166 -0.22 16.17 27.67
C SER A 166 1.09 16.29 28.46
N GLY A 167 0.97 16.46 29.79
CA GLY A 167 2.10 16.60 30.71
C GLY A 167 2.57 18.04 30.92
N GLU A 168 2.04 19.00 30.17
CA GLU A 168 2.34 20.42 30.33
C GLU A 168 1.36 21.12 31.27
N VAL A 169 1.74 22.30 31.75
CA VAL A 169 0.91 23.15 32.61
C VAL A 169 0.86 24.55 32.02
N ASP A 170 -0.34 25.09 31.87
CA ASP A 170 -0.57 26.46 31.43
C ASP A 170 -1.19 27.29 32.57
N PRO A 171 -0.71 28.52 32.84
CA PRO A 171 -1.28 29.36 33.89
C PRO A 171 -2.67 29.91 33.55
N ASN A 172 -3.04 29.97 32.27
CA ASN A 172 -4.26 30.59 31.76
C ASN A 172 -5.32 29.55 31.35
N ILE A 173 -4.90 28.37 30.90
CA ILE A 173 -5.80 27.26 30.52
C ILE A 173 -5.74 26.18 31.60
N LYS A 174 -6.80 26.06 32.41
CA LYS A 174 -6.88 25.05 33.47
C LYS A 174 -7.49 23.75 32.95
N ALA A 175 -7.30 22.67 33.70
CA ALA A 175 -7.94 21.39 33.40
C ALA A 175 -9.47 21.54 33.22
N GLY A 176 -10.00 20.98 32.14
CA GLY A 176 -11.41 21.13 31.76
C GLY A 176 -11.74 22.45 31.05
N GLN A 177 -10.73 23.24 30.68
CA GLN A 177 -10.89 24.42 29.85
C GLN A 177 -10.11 24.26 28.55
N ILE A 178 -10.56 24.96 27.51
CA ILE A 178 -9.81 25.14 26.26
C ILE A 178 -9.82 26.62 25.91
N GLN A 179 -8.83 27.08 25.16
CA GLN A 179 -8.86 28.40 24.54
C GLN A 179 -9.39 28.30 23.12
N LEU A 180 -10.32 29.19 22.78
CA LEU A 180 -10.79 29.39 21.43
C LEU A 180 -10.16 30.65 20.86
N GLU A 181 -9.64 30.54 19.65
CA GLU A 181 -9.20 31.68 18.84
C GLU A 181 -10.03 31.69 17.55
N ILE A 182 -10.71 32.81 17.30
CA ILE A 182 -11.68 32.93 16.22
C ILE A 182 -11.11 33.92 15.21
N ASP A 183 -10.88 33.40 14.01
CA ASP A 183 -10.41 34.15 12.87
C ASP A 183 -11.57 34.41 11.91
N GLN A 184 -11.56 35.59 11.29
CA GLN A 184 -12.47 35.96 10.22
C GLN A 184 -11.71 35.97 8.90
N ASP A 185 -12.28 35.34 7.88
CA ASP A 185 -11.71 35.33 6.54
C ASP A 185 -11.38 36.76 6.06
N GLY A 186 -10.14 36.94 5.59
CA GLY A 186 -9.64 38.25 5.11
C GLY A 186 -9.15 39.20 6.20
N LYS A 187 -9.08 38.78 7.46
CA LYS A 187 -8.37 39.49 8.53
C LYS A 187 -7.10 38.74 8.94
N ASP A 188 -6.06 39.51 9.24
CA ASP A 188 -4.75 38.96 9.64
C ASP A 188 -4.63 38.65 11.13
N ALA A 189 -5.62 39.06 11.94
CA ALA A 189 -5.63 38.87 13.39
C ALA A 189 -6.97 38.29 13.86
N PRO A 190 -6.96 37.50 14.95
CA PRO A 190 -8.17 36.93 15.51
C PRO A 190 -9.14 38.03 15.94
N ILE A 191 -10.42 37.81 15.66
CA ILE A 191 -11.49 38.72 16.08
C ILE A 191 -11.87 38.50 17.55
N ALA A 192 -11.53 37.35 18.13
CA ALA A 192 -11.68 37.06 19.54
C ALA A 192 -10.79 35.89 19.98
N THR A 193 -10.28 35.98 21.20
CA THR A 193 -9.60 34.88 21.89
C THR A 193 -10.20 34.74 23.28
N GLN A 194 -10.67 33.54 23.63
CA GLN A 194 -11.36 33.33 24.91
C GLN A 194 -11.20 31.91 25.42
N VAL A 195 -10.90 31.79 26.72
CA VAL A 195 -10.95 30.51 27.44
C VAL A 195 -12.40 30.14 27.75
N VAL A 196 -12.78 28.91 27.43
CA VAL A 196 -14.14 28.37 27.66
C VAL A 196 -14.08 27.16 28.59
N ASP A 197 -15.04 27.11 29.51
CA ASP A 197 -15.19 25.99 30.45
C ASP A 197 -15.98 24.84 29.81
N GLN A 198 -15.57 23.61 30.11
CA GLN A 198 -16.33 22.43 29.69
C GLN A 198 -17.78 22.46 30.17
N GLY A 199 -18.70 22.14 29.27
CA GLY A 199 -20.15 22.10 29.49
C GLY A 199 -20.82 23.47 29.54
N LYS A 200 -20.06 24.57 29.61
CA LYS A 200 -20.60 25.92 29.67
C LYS A 200 -20.69 26.54 28.28
N THR A 201 -21.81 27.18 28.01
CA THR A 201 -22.01 27.93 26.76
C THR A 201 -21.50 29.35 26.94
N THR A 202 -20.61 29.77 26.04
CA THR A 202 -20.01 31.11 26.01
C THR A 202 -20.35 31.78 24.69
N THR A 203 -20.78 33.05 24.75
CA THR A 203 -21.10 33.81 23.55
C THR A 203 -19.89 34.62 23.10
N ILE A 204 -19.45 34.39 21.86
CA ILE A 204 -18.29 35.05 21.26
C ILE A 204 -18.68 35.53 19.87
N ALA A 205 -18.47 36.82 19.57
CA ALA A 205 -18.82 37.43 18.29
C ALA A 205 -20.27 37.15 17.81
N GLY A 206 -21.23 37.04 18.74
CA GLY A 206 -22.65 36.79 18.44
C GLY A 206 -23.01 35.34 18.14
N LEU A 207 -22.08 34.39 18.32
CA LEU A 207 -22.33 32.95 18.25
C LEU A 207 -22.14 32.32 19.64
N SER A 208 -22.91 31.27 19.92
CA SER A 208 -22.81 30.53 21.18
C SER A 208 -21.96 29.27 20.97
N TYR A 209 -20.80 29.23 21.64
CA TYR A 209 -19.84 28.14 21.63
C TYR A 209 -19.97 27.33 22.91
N THR A 210 -20.02 26.01 22.78
CA THR A 210 -20.02 25.07 23.90
C THR A 210 -18.93 24.03 23.67
N PHE A 211 -17.95 24.00 24.56
CA PHE A 211 -17.02 22.89 24.67
C PHE A 211 -17.67 21.77 25.47
N GLU A 212 -18.03 20.66 24.84
CA GLU A 212 -18.74 19.59 25.56
C GLU A 212 -17.78 18.76 26.42
N ARG A 213 -16.69 18.31 25.82
CA ARG A 213 -15.65 17.46 26.42
C ARG A 213 -14.53 17.15 25.43
N THR A 214 -13.39 16.75 25.95
CA THR A 214 -12.36 16.05 25.16
C THR A 214 -12.80 14.61 24.87
N ARG A 215 -12.52 14.12 23.66
CA ARG A 215 -12.77 12.75 23.21
C ARG A 215 -11.55 12.25 22.46
N GLN A 216 -11.29 10.96 22.51
CA GLN A 216 -10.30 10.36 21.62
C GLN A 216 -10.80 10.34 20.18
N TYR A 217 -9.87 10.34 19.23
CA TYR A 217 -10.13 10.03 17.83
C TYR A 217 -9.20 8.94 17.35
N THR A 218 -9.60 8.25 16.28
CA THR A 218 -8.73 7.37 15.53
C THR A 218 -8.42 7.95 14.16
N GLY A 219 -7.16 7.89 13.77
CA GLY A 219 -6.63 8.30 12.47
C GLY A 219 -6.47 7.09 11.57
N LEU A 220 -7.15 7.13 10.44
CA LEU A 220 -7.21 6.05 9.46
C LEU A 220 -6.51 6.45 8.16
N ILE A 221 -5.73 5.53 7.60
CA ILE A 221 -5.38 5.57 6.18
C ILE A 221 -6.48 4.81 5.44
N VAL A 222 -7.14 5.49 4.51
CA VAL A 222 -8.19 4.91 3.68
C VAL A 222 -7.76 4.92 2.22
N THR A 223 -7.69 3.74 1.62
CA THR A 223 -7.21 3.58 0.24
C THR A 223 -8.16 2.76 -0.60
N ARG A 224 -8.25 3.10 -1.88
CA ARG A 224 -8.82 2.24 -2.92
C ARG A 224 -7.78 2.07 -4.00
N ASP A 225 -7.35 0.83 -4.21
CA ASP A 225 -6.32 0.49 -5.18
C ASP A 225 -6.84 -0.59 -6.16
N PRO A 226 -7.57 -0.18 -7.22
CA PRO A 226 -8.19 -1.12 -8.16
C PRO A 226 -7.18 -1.79 -9.10
N GLY A 227 -6.00 -1.21 -9.29
CA GLY A 227 -4.94 -1.79 -10.14
C GLY A 227 -4.01 -2.75 -9.41
N ALA A 228 -4.01 -2.79 -8.08
CA ALA A 228 -3.17 -3.71 -7.30
C ALA A 228 -3.24 -5.18 -7.77
N PRO A 229 -4.43 -5.77 -8.07
CA PRO A 229 -4.49 -7.14 -8.58
C PRO A 229 -3.75 -7.32 -9.91
N LEU A 230 -3.83 -6.35 -10.82
CA LEU A 230 -3.12 -6.39 -12.10
C LEU A 230 -1.61 -6.30 -11.89
N VAL A 231 -1.15 -5.43 -10.98
CA VAL A 231 0.27 -5.33 -10.64
C VAL A 231 0.79 -6.66 -10.07
N TRP A 232 0.04 -7.33 -9.20
CA TRP A 232 0.42 -8.65 -8.66
C TRP A 232 0.49 -9.72 -9.76
N VAL A 233 -0.52 -9.79 -10.63
CA VAL A 233 -0.55 -10.74 -11.75
C VAL A 233 0.62 -10.48 -12.70
N GLY A 234 0.83 -9.23 -13.09
CA GLY A 234 1.96 -8.84 -13.93
C GLY A 234 3.30 -9.16 -13.27
N SER A 235 3.48 -8.89 -11.98
CA SER A 235 4.72 -9.21 -11.26
C SER A 235 4.99 -10.72 -11.22
N ALA A 236 3.96 -11.54 -10.98
CA ALA A 236 4.10 -13.00 -11.02
C ALA A 236 4.48 -13.50 -12.42
N LEU A 237 3.85 -12.96 -13.47
CA LEU A 237 4.18 -13.27 -14.85
C LEU A 237 5.60 -12.82 -15.22
N LEU A 238 6.07 -11.69 -14.69
CA LEU A 238 7.43 -11.22 -14.92
C LEU A 238 8.45 -12.19 -14.34
N VAL A 239 8.25 -12.63 -13.11
CA VAL A 239 9.10 -13.65 -12.47
C VAL A 239 9.09 -14.95 -13.28
N LEU A 240 7.91 -15.39 -13.73
CA LEU A 240 7.77 -16.58 -14.57
C LEU A 240 8.50 -16.43 -15.92
N GLY A 241 8.36 -15.29 -16.59
CA GLY A 241 9.00 -15.00 -17.87
C GLY A 241 10.53 -14.99 -17.74
N LEU A 242 11.07 -14.33 -16.72
CA LEU A 242 12.49 -14.32 -16.41
C LEU A 242 13.00 -15.73 -16.08
N TYR A 243 12.25 -16.50 -15.28
CA TYR A 243 12.57 -17.88 -14.97
C TYR A 243 12.65 -18.75 -16.25
N MET A 244 11.69 -18.61 -17.17
CA MET A 244 11.72 -19.31 -18.46
C MET A 244 12.96 -18.95 -19.29
N VAL A 245 13.31 -17.66 -19.35
CA VAL A 245 14.48 -17.17 -20.10
C VAL A 245 15.79 -17.73 -19.54
N PHE A 246 15.96 -17.77 -18.22
CA PHE A 246 17.22 -18.20 -17.61
C PHE A 246 17.38 -19.72 -17.51
N PHE A 247 16.32 -20.45 -17.19
CA PHE A 247 16.41 -21.88 -16.90
C PHE A 247 16.09 -22.78 -18.10
N PHE A 248 15.41 -22.25 -19.12
CA PHE A 248 15.02 -23.00 -20.30
C PHE A 248 15.52 -22.32 -21.58
N PRO A 249 16.83 -22.04 -21.72
CA PRO A 249 17.36 -21.45 -22.94
C PRO A 249 17.09 -22.40 -24.11
N HIS A 250 16.50 -21.86 -25.18
CA HIS A 250 16.29 -22.63 -26.40
C HIS A 250 17.64 -23.17 -26.88
N ARG A 251 17.73 -24.48 -27.07
CA ARG A 251 18.92 -25.19 -27.53
C ARG A 251 18.65 -25.90 -28.85
N ARG A 252 19.40 -25.58 -29.90
CA ARG A 252 19.24 -26.12 -31.25
C ARG A 252 20.60 -26.53 -31.82
N VAL A 253 20.65 -27.75 -32.35
CA VAL A 253 21.80 -28.31 -33.05
C VAL A 253 21.37 -28.70 -34.46
N TRP A 254 22.21 -28.38 -35.43
CA TRP A 254 22.09 -28.85 -36.81
C TRP A 254 23.23 -29.81 -37.12
N VAL A 255 22.89 -30.90 -37.80
CA VAL A 255 23.85 -31.87 -38.32
C VAL A 255 23.64 -32.02 -39.82
N ARG A 256 24.70 -31.82 -40.59
CA ARG A 256 24.71 -31.99 -42.04
C ARG A 256 25.67 -33.10 -42.42
N ILE A 257 25.14 -34.13 -43.07
CA ILE A 257 25.92 -35.27 -43.56
C ILE A 257 26.06 -35.12 -45.08
N ARG A 258 27.28 -35.23 -45.59
CA ARG A 258 27.61 -35.18 -47.02
C ARG A 258 28.44 -36.40 -47.38
N LYS A 259 28.16 -37.02 -48.53
CA LYS A 259 28.97 -38.11 -49.05
C LYS A 259 30.22 -37.54 -49.72
N THR A 260 31.39 -38.11 -49.42
CA THR A 260 32.67 -37.75 -50.04
C THR A 260 33.29 -39.00 -50.69
N SER A 261 34.35 -38.82 -51.49
CA SER A 261 35.03 -39.93 -52.19
C SER A 261 35.63 -40.99 -51.26
N GLY A 262 35.89 -40.64 -50.00
CA GLY A 262 36.46 -41.53 -48.97
C GLY A 262 35.52 -41.87 -47.81
N GLY A 263 34.23 -41.54 -47.88
CA GLY A 263 33.27 -41.83 -46.81
C GLY A 263 32.14 -40.82 -46.68
N SER A 264 31.83 -40.42 -45.44
CA SER A 264 30.84 -39.38 -45.13
C SER A 264 31.46 -38.29 -44.26
N GLU A 265 31.23 -37.03 -44.63
CA GLU A 265 31.57 -35.85 -43.84
C GLU A 265 30.35 -35.43 -42.99
N ILE A 266 30.56 -35.18 -41.69
CA ILE A 266 29.51 -34.74 -40.76
C ILE A 266 29.88 -33.36 -40.21
N LEU A 267 29.06 -32.35 -40.51
CA LEU A 267 29.18 -31.01 -39.91
C LEU A 267 28.12 -30.81 -38.83
N CYS A 268 28.57 -30.47 -37.62
CA CYS A 268 27.69 -30.09 -36.50
C CYS A 268 27.78 -28.57 -36.24
N ALA A 269 26.64 -27.92 -36.07
CA ALA A 269 26.56 -26.48 -35.77
C ALA A 269 25.49 -26.17 -34.72
N SER A 270 25.68 -25.08 -33.98
CA SER A 270 24.67 -24.54 -33.06
C SER A 270 24.69 -23.01 -33.06
N THR A 271 23.54 -22.39 -32.78
CA THR A 271 23.37 -20.93 -32.70
C THR A 271 23.62 -20.34 -31.31
N MET A 272 23.81 -21.16 -30.26
CA MET A 272 24.01 -20.67 -28.88
C MET A 272 25.46 -20.35 -28.53
N LYS A 273 26.06 -19.38 -29.23
CA LYS A 273 27.44 -18.93 -28.94
C LYS A 273 27.62 -18.36 -27.52
N ARG A 274 26.56 -17.89 -26.88
CA ARG A 274 26.58 -17.24 -25.55
C ARG A 274 26.17 -18.15 -24.39
N ASP A 275 25.74 -19.39 -24.64
CA ASP A 275 25.41 -20.35 -23.58
C ASP A 275 26.68 -21.12 -23.17
N VAL A 276 27.31 -20.66 -22.09
CA VAL A 276 28.56 -21.24 -21.55
C VAL A 276 28.36 -22.70 -21.12
N THR A 277 27.17 -23.03 -20.59
CA THR A 277 26.86 -24.40 -20.14
C THR A 277 26.65 -25.35 -21.32
N PHE A 278 26.16 -24.84 -22.44
CA PHE A 278 25.94 -25.63 -23.65
C PHE A 278 27.23 -25.94 -24.39
N LYS A 279 28.26 -25.09 -24.32
CA LYS A 279 29.55 -25.31 -25.01
C LYS A 279 30.15 -26.68 -24.69
N GLY A 280 30.18 -27.07 -23.41
CA GLY A 280 30.68 -28.38 -22.99
C GLY A 280 29.80 -29.55 -23.46
N GLN A 281 28.47 -29.38 -23.41
CA GLN A 281 27.53 -30.39 -23.91
C GLN A 281 27.66 -30.58 -25.42
N PHE A 282 27.78 -29.50 -26.18
CA PHE A 282 27.97 -29.53 -27.63
C PHE A 282 29.28 -30.23 -28.00
N HIS A 283 30.38 -29.93 -27.30
CA HIS A 283 31.65 -30.61 -27.54
C HIS A 283 31.56 -32.12 -27.29
N ARG A 284 30.91 -32.54 -26.19
CA ARG A 284 30.65 -33.97 -25.93
C ARG A 284 29.85 -34.63 -27.06
N ILE A 285 28.78 -33.99 -27.52
CA ILE A 285 27.97 -34.50 -28.65
C ILE A 285 28.84 -34.71 -29.89
N VAL A 286 29.71 -33.75 -30.23
CA VAL A 286 30.62 -33.86 -31.38
C VAL A 286 31.61 -35.02 -31.19
N THR A 287 32.25 -35.12 -30.03
CA THR A 287 33.19 -36.20 -29.72
C THR A 287 32.54 -37.58 -29.74
N ASP A 288 31.30 -37.71 -29.26
CA ASP A 288 30.56 -38.98 -29.28
C ASP A 288 30.22 -39.39 -30.72
N ILE A 289 29.87 -38.43 -31.59
CA ILE A 289 29.65 -38.66 -33.02
C ILE A 289 30.95 -39.09 -33.71
N GLU A 290 32.08 -38.43 -33.42
CA GLU A 290 33.40 -38.80 -33.96
C GLU A 290 33.80 -40.23 -33.58
N ARG A 291 33.58 -40.62 -32.31
CA ARG A 291 33.84 -41.99 -31.83
C ARG A 291 32.94 -43.02 -32.50
N ALA A 292 31.65 -42.73 -32.61
CA ALA A 292 30.70 -43.62 -33.26
C ALA A 292 30.96 -43.79 -34.78
N GLY A 293 31.52 -42.76 -35.42
CA GLY A 293 31.90 -42.78 -36.84
C GLY A 293 33.29 -43.37 -37.13
N SER A 294 34.11 -43.61 -36.10
CA SER A 294 35.40 -44.29 -36.25
C SER A 294 35.17 -45.81 -36.28
N PRO A 295 35.64 -46.55 -37.29
CA PRO A 295 35.50 -48.00 -37.28
C PRO A 295 36.20 -48.56 -36.03
N SER A 296 35.47 -49.37 -35.26
CA SER A 296 36.06 -50.14 -34.15
C SER A 296 37.19 -50.98 -34.72
N GLY A 297 38.43 -50.59 -34.46
CA GLY A 297 39.60 -51.41 -34.76
C GLY A 297 39.46 -52.70 -33.98
N ALA A 298 39.25 -53.79 -34.70
CA ALA A 298 39.04 -55.11 -34.13
C ALA A 298 40.14 -55.45 -33.11
N THR A 299 39.69 -55.80 -31.92
CA THR A 299 40.37 -56.68 -30.96
C THR A 299 40.98 -57.86 -31.71
N GLN A 300 42.30 -58.01 -31.67
CA GLN A 300 42.96 -59.27 -31.97
C GLN A 300 43.26 -59.96 -30.64
N GLU A 301 42.26 -60.68 -30.11
CA GLU A 301 42.50 -61.83 -29.23
C GLU A 301 42.61 -63.05 -30.15
N ALA A 302 43.81 -63.62 -30.24
CA ALA A 302 44.01 -64.99 -30.69
C ALA A 302 44.61 -65.76 -29.51
N GLY A 303 43.74 -66.39 -28.72
CA GLY A 303 44.13 -67.36 -27.71
C GLY A 303 44.32 -68.75 -28.31
N GLN A 304 45.58 -69.17 -28.42
CA GLN A 304 46.13 -70.35 -27.73
C GLN A 304 46.04 -71.78 -28.35
N ASN A 305 47.23 -72.41 -28.40
CA ASN A 305 47.65 -73.83 -28.45
C ASN A 305 47.84 -74.56 -29.80
N ASP A 306 49.00 -75.24 -29.94
CA ASP A 306 49.09 -76.70 -29.75
C ASP A 306 50.53 -77.25 -29.72
N ALA A 307 50.71 -78.29 -28.87
CA ALA A 307 51.71 -79.36 -28.82
C ALA A 307 53.20 -79.04 -28.52
#